data_AF-A0ABD8B207-F1
#
_entry.id   AF-A0ABD8B207-F1
#
_cell.length_a   1.000
_cell.length_b   1.000
_cell.length_c   1.000
_cell.angle_alpha   90.00
_cell.angle_beta   90.00
_cell.angle_gamma   90.00
#
_symmetry.space_group_name_H-M   'P 1'
#
loop_
_entity.id
_entity.type
_entity.pdbx_description
1 polymer ?
#
loop_
_entity_poly.entity_id
_entity_poly.type
_entity_poly.pdbx_seq_one_letter_code
_entity_poly.pdbx_strand_id
1 'polypeptide(L)'
;MRRKLSLVICLTFLLIVLGACGNGDIKHVKSEHWDVAFQRSTGSFGITYIGDETQINDLVYGVTGTNIDQEGKAYATQETPFKISGLVTDSEKTKDPIIFKIDWNNKSESVTFE
;
A
#
# COMPACT_ATOMS: atom_id res chain seq x y z
N MET A 1 4.97 -40.52 29.74
CA MET A 1 5.64 -39.78 28.64
C MET A 1 4.71 -39.23 27.55
N ARG A 2 3.37 -39.40 27.59
CA ARG A 2 2.45 -38.90 26.52
C ARG A 2 2.10 -37.40 26.57
N ARG A 3 2.05 -36.76 27.74
CA ARG A 3 1.63 -35.34 27.87
C ARG A 3 2.67 -34.32 27.39
N LYS A 4 3.96 -34.68 27.35
CA LYS A 4 5.04 -33.77 26.92
C LYS A 4 5.20 -33.69 25.40
N LEU A 5 4.75 -34.70 24.65
CA LEU A 5 4.89 -34.75 23.19
C LEU A 5 3.87 -33.85 22.47
N SER A 6 2.65 -33.73 23.02
CA SER A 6 1.58 -32.92 22.42
C SER A 6 1.85 -31.41 22.48
N LEU A 7 2.56 -30.95 23.52
CA LEU A 7 2.94 -29.55 23.69
C LEU A 7 4.01 -29.11 22.70
N VAL A 8 4.95 -30.01 22.37
CA VAL A 8 6.04 -29.73 21.42
C VAL A 8 5.50 -29.64 19.98
N ILE A 9 4.51 -30.46 19.62
CA ILE A 9 3.87 -30.45 18.28
C ILE A 9 3.03 -29.17 18.07
N CYS A 10 2.37 -28.67 19.11
CA CYS A 10 1.60 -27.42 19.04
C CYS A 10 2.53 -26.20 18.88
N LEU A 11 3.69 -26.22 19.54
CA LEU A 11 4.69 -25.17 19.43
C LEU A 11 5.34 -25.10 18.04
N THR A 12 5.62 -26.25 17.42
CA THR A 12 6.16 -26.28 16.05
C THR A 12 5.13 -25.83 15.01
N PHE A 13 3.84 -26.12 15.21
CA PHE A 13 2.78 -25.60 14.34
C PHE A 13 2.62 -24.08 14.42
N LEU A 14 2.80 -23.48 15.61
CA LEU A 14 2.72 -22.03 15.78
C LEU A 14 3.85 -21.28 15.06
N LEU A 15 5.04 -21.89 14.99
CA LEU A 15 6.21 -21.31 14.33
C LEU A 15 6.12 -21.31 12.79
N ILE A 16 5.37 -22.24 12.20
CA ILE A 16 5.23 -22.33 10.72
C ILE A 16 4.33 -21.19 10.18
N VAL A 17 3.41 -20.66 10.98
CA VAL A 17 2.51 -19.57 10.55
C VAL A 17 3.20 -18.20 10.55
N LEU A 18 4.26 -18.03 11.35
CA LEU A 18 5.02 -16.77 11.44
C LEU A 18 6.02 -16.59 10.28
N GLY A 19 6.33 -17.66 9.52
CA GLY A 19 7.27 -17.63 8.40
C GLY A 19 6.67 -17.19 7.06
N ALA A 20 5.36 -16.89 6.99
CA ALA A 20 4.66 -16.58 5.75
C ALA A 20 4.25 -15.10 5.59
N CYS A 21 4.73 -14.20 6.45
CA CYS A 21 4.75 -12.77 6.13
C CYS A 21 5.91 -12.52 5.17
N GLY A 22 5.58 -12.50 3.87
CA GLY A 22 6.54 -12.30 2.78
C GLY A 22 7.44 -11.09 3.02
N ASN A 23 8.73 -11.33 2.86
CA ASN A 23 9.86 -10.44 3.08
C ASN A 23 9.99 -9.34 2.00
N GLY A 24 8.87 -8.72 1.59
CA GLY A 24 8.89 -7.52 0.76
C GLY A 24 8.79 -6.32 1.67
N ASP A 25 9.89 -5.59 1.86
CA ASP A 25 9.85 -4.33 2.63
C ASP A 25 8.84 -3.37 2.00
N ILE A 26 7.95 -2.82 2.84
CA ILE A 26 7.06 -1.75 2.41
C ILE A 26 7.91 -0.50 2.22
N LYS A 27 8.00 -0.01 0.98
CA LYS A 27 8.73 1.21 0.67
C LYS A 27 7.81 2.41 0.82
N HIS A 28 8.32 3.47 1.43
CA HIS A 28 7.65 4.76 1.50
C HIS A 28 8.32 5.75 0.56
N VAL A 29 7.54 6.44 -0.26
CA VAL A 29 8.01 7.57 -1.07
C VAL A 29 7.03 8.72 -0.86
N LYS A 30 7.59 9.90 -0.59
CA LYS A 30 6.84 11.10 -0.25
C LYS A 30 6.93 12.12 -1.37
N SER A 31 5.83 12.81 -1.61
CA SER A 31 5.77 14.09 -2.31
C SER A 31 5.56 15.21 -1.28
N GLU A 32 5.14 16.40 -1.72
CA GLU A 32 4.90 17.53 -0.82
C GLU A 32 3.68 17.27 0.08
N HIS A 33 2.60 16.68 -0.45
CA HIS A 33 1.34 16.49 0.28
C HIS A 33 0.98 15.03 0.57
N TRP A 34 1.73 14.06 0.02
CA TRP A 34 1.38 12.63 0.14
C TRP A 34 2.56 11.77 0.58
N ASP A 35 2.29 10.82 1.47
CA ASP A 35 3.15 9.68 1.78
C ASP A 35 2.50 8.41 1.20
N VAL A 36 3.14 7.82 0.20
CA VAL A 36 2.71 6.57 -0.41
C VAL A 36 3.57 5.44 0.12
N ALA A 37 2.91 4.44 0.70
CA ALA A 37 3.49 3.18 1.11
C ALA A 37 3.15 2.12 0.07
N PHE A 38 4.13 1.37 -0.43
CA PHE A 38 3.90 0.34 -1.44
C PHE A 38 4.76 -0.90 -1.20
N GLN A 39 4.12 -2.06 -1.30
CA GLN A 39 4.75 -3.37 -1.21
C GLN A 39 4.57 -4.11 -2.54
N ARG A 40 5.58 -4.02 -3.41
CA ARG A 40 5.54 -4.60 -4.76
C ARG A 40 5.25 -6.11 -4.78
N SER A 41 5.71 -6.86 -3.78
CA SER A 41 5.51 -8.33 -3.72
C SER A 41 4.06 -8.75 -3.47
N THR A 42 3.22 -7.87 -2.92
CA THR A 42 1.81 -8.15 -2.62
C THR A 42 0.86 -7.20 -3.33
N GLY A 43 1.39 -6.17 -3.99
CA GLY A 43 0.63 -5.04 -4.52
C GLY A 43 -0.02 -4.15 -3.49
N SER A 44 0.15 -4.43 -2.19
CA SER A 44 -0.49 -3.63 -1.15
C SER A 44 0.07 -2.21 -1.15
N PHE A 45 -0.82 -1.23 -1.15
CA PHE A 45 -0.43 0.17 -1.05
C PHE A 45 -1.28 0.91 -0.03
N GLY A 46 -0.73 2.02 0.47
CA GLY A 46 -1.45 3.02 1.24
C GLY A 46 -1.05 4.42 0.79
N ILE A 47 -2.02 5.32 0.65
CA ILE A 47 -1.80 6.74 0.34
C ILE A 47 -2.29 7.53 1.56
N THR A 48 -1.39 8.30 2.17
CA THR A 48 -1.67 9.09 3.38
C THR A 48 -1.44 10.56 3.08
N TYR A 49 -2.41 11.41 3.41
CA TYR A 49 -2.25 12.86 3.27
C TYR A 49 -1.36 13.39 4.40
N ILE A 50 -0.36 14.19 4.05
CA ILE A 50 0.62 14.79 4.98
C ILE A 50 0.73 16.32 4.82
N GLY A 51 -0.12 16.94 3.99
CA GLY A 51 -0.20 18.38 3.83
C GLY A 51 -1.00 19.07 4.94
N ASP A 52 -1.13 20.40 4.81
CA ASP A 52 -1.75 21.25 5.83
C ASP A 52 -3.24 21.57 5.58
N GLU A 53 -3.84 21.07 4.48
CA GLU A 53 -5.26 21.33 4.19
C GLU A 53 -6.16 20.59 5.18
N THR A 54 -7.27 21.21 5.58
CA THR A 54 -8.26 20.57 6.46
C THR A 54 -9.20 19.64 5.70
N GLN A 55 -9.34 19.85 4.40
CA GLN A 55 -10.26 19.13 3.52
C GLN A 55 -9.61 18.77 2.19
N ILE A 56 -9.92 17.56 1.73
CA ILE A 56 -9.49 17.00 0.45
C ILE A 56 -10.74 16.76 -0.38
N ASN A 57 -10.87 17.48 -1.50
CA ASN A 57 -12.00 17.37 -2.41
C ASN A 57 -11.57 16.68 -3.71
N ASP A 58 -12.52 15.96 -4.31
CA ASP A 58 -12.38 15.35 -5.63
C ASP A 58 -11.13 14.47 -5.76
N LEU A 59 -10.79 13.73 -4.70
CA LEU A 59 -9.61 12.87 -4.67
C LEU A 59 -9.75 11.73 -5.68
N VAL A 60 -8.84 11.69 -6.65
CA VAL A 60 -8.63 10.60 -7.59
C VAL A 60 -7.17 10.19 -7.54
N TYR A 61 -6.90 8.89 -7.60
CA TYR A 61 -5.54 8.39 -7.76
C TYR A 61 -5.48 7.36 -8.88
N GLY A 62 -4.46 7.46 -9.71
CA GLY A 62 -4.11 6.50 -10.74
C GLY A 62 -2.83 5.76 -10.39
N VAL A 63 -2.76 4.47 -10.69
CA VAL A 63 -1.57 3.64 -10.59
C VAL A 63 -1.25 3.10 -11.97
N THR A 64 -0.07 3.45 -12.47
CA THR A 64 0.39 3.06 -13.81
C THR A 64 1.75 2.40 -13.75
N GLY A 65 1.98 1.45 -14.67
CA GLY A 65 3.23 0.72 -14.81
C GLY A 65 3.13 -0.27 -15.97
N THR A 66 4.16 -1.10 -16.16
CA THR A 66 4.12 -2.12 -17.22
C THR A 66 2.97 -3.11 -16.98
N ASN A 67 1.98 -3.09 -17.87
CA ASN A 67 0.73 -3.87 -17.78
C ASN A 67 -0.15 -3.54 -16.56
N ILE A 68 0.03 -2.36 -15.97
CA ILE A 68 -0.74 -1.87 -14.82
C ILE A 68 -1.36 -0.54 -15.22
N ASP A 69 -2.69 -0.48 -15.16
CA ASP A 69 -3.47 0.74 -15.31
C ASP A 69 -4.71 0.61 -14.42
N GLN A 70 -4.71 1.31 -13.29
CA GLN A 70 -5.76 1.24 -12.28
C GLN A 70 -6.08 2.62 -11.74
N GLU A 71 -7.35 2.87 -11.44
CA GLU A 71 -7.82 4.12 -10.86
C GLU A 71 -8.66 3.83 -9.61
N GLY A 72 -8.54 4.69 -8.61
CA GLY A 72 -9.46 4.76 -7.49
C GLY A 72 -9.81 6.20 -7.15
N LYS A 73 -10.92 6.38 -6.42
CA LYS A 73 -11.42 7.70 -6.05
C LYS A 73 -12.14 7.69 -4.70
N ALA A 74 -12.11 8.83 -4.00
CA ALA A 74 -12.97 9.10 -2.87
C ALA A 74 -14.12 10.02 -3.32
N TYR A 75 -15.36 9.56 -3.17
CA TYR A 75 -16.55 10.20 -3.76
C TYR A 75 -17.05 11.45 -3.01
N ALA A 76 -16.54 11.72 -1.81
CA ALA A 76 -16.96 12.83 -0.97
C ALA A 76 -15.74 13.66 -0.54
N THR A 77 -15.97 14.88 -0.09
CA THR A 77 -14.98 15.64 0.70
C THR A 77 -14.49 14.78 1.86
N GLN A 78 -13.17 14.68 1.99
CA GLN A 78 -12.52 13.97 3.08
C GLN A 78 -11.91 15.00 4.03
N GLU A 79 -12.21 14.87 5.31
CA GLU A 79 -11.53 15.64 6.36
C GLU A 79 -10.14 15.04 6.61
N THR A 80 -9.19 15.87 7.04
CA THR A 80 -7.88 15.39 7.47
C THR A 80 -7.89 15.02 8.97
N PRO A 81 -7.14 13.98 9.40
CA PRO A 81 -6.22 13.16 8.62
C PRO A 81 -6.92 12.16 7.69
N PHE A 82 -6.36 11.96 6.50
CA PHE A 82 -6.89 11.06 5.49
C PHE A 82 -5.90 9.97 5.11
N LYS A 83 -6.41 8.74 4.95
CA LYS A 83 -5.66 7.59 4.46
C LYS A 83 -6.57 6.67 3.64
N ILE A 84 -6.04 6.17 2.52
CA ILE A 84 -6.65 5.10 1.74
C ILE A 84 -5.65 3.97 1.52
N SER A 85 -6.14 2.76 1.27
CA SER A 85 -5.31 1.59 0.98
C SER A 85 -5.99 0.70 -0.04
N GLY A 86 -5.19 -0.05 -0.78
CA GLY A 86 -5.70 -0.92 -1.84
C GLY A 86 -4.64 -1.91 -2.33
N LEU A 87 -4.92 -2.51 -3.48
CA LEU A 87 -4.05 -3.49 -4.13
C LEU A 87 -3.77 -3.07 -5.58
N VAL A 88 -2.50 -3.12 -5.97
CA VAL A 88 -2.04 -3.02 -7.35
C VAL A 88 -1.88 -4.43 -7.90
N THR A 89 -2.85 -4.90 -8.69
CA THR A 89 -2.75 -6.23 -9.33
C THR A 89 -1.51 -6.33 -10.21
N ASP A 90 -0.89 -7.51 -10.23
CA ASP A 90 0.25 -7.86 -11.10
C ASP A 90 1.54 -7.06 -10.88
N SER A 91 1.60 -6.28 -9.79
CA SER A 91 2.79 -5.49 -9.44
C SER A 91 4.04 -6.34 -9.17
N GLU A 92 3.88 -7.57 -8.69
CA GLU A 92 4.97 -8.51 -8.46
C GLU A 92 5.56 -9.07 -9.76
N LYS A 93 4.82 -8.98 -10.87
CA LYS A 93 5.23 -9.52 -12.18
C LYS A 93 6.15 -8.58 -12.95
N THR A 94 6.31 -7.34 -12.49
CA THR A 94 7.17 -6.34 -13.13
C THR A 94 8.19 -5.76 -12.16
N LYS A 95 9.39 -5.46 -12.69
CA LYS A 95 10.43 -4.69 -12.01
C LYS A 95 10.50 -3.24 -12.50
N ASP A 96 9.64 -2.89 -13.46
CA ASP A 96 9.61 -1.54 -14.01
C ASP A 96 8.99 -0.57 -13.00
N PRO A 97 9.29 0.73 -13.10
CA PRO A 97 8.73 1.72 -12.21
C PRO A 97 7.20 1.69 -12.18
N ILE A 98 6.63 1.85 -10.98
CA ILE A 98 5.20 2.02 -10.75
C ILE A 98 4.97 3.46 -10.29
N ILE A 99 4.06 4.15 -10.95
CA ILE A 99 3.76 5.56 -10.72
C ILE A 99 2.38 5.68 -10.11
N PHE A 100 2.31 6.30 -8.95
CA PHE A 100 1.07 6.78 -8.33
C PHE A 100 0.90 8.23 -8.69
N LYS A 101 -0.16 8.56 -9.44
CA LYS A 101 -0.59 9.93 -9.67
C LYS A 101 -1.78 10.22 -8.77
N ILE A 102 -1.77 11.35 -8.05
CA ILE A 102 -2.81 11.72 -7.10
C ILE A 102 -3.28 13.12 -7.44
N ASP A 103 -4.58 13.26 -7.70
CA ASP A 103 -5.26 14.50 -8.06
C ASP A 103 -6.28 14.84 -6.95
N TRP A 104 -6.24 16.05 -6.40
CA TRP A 104 -7.15 16.52 -5.34
C TRP A 104 -7.20 18.05 -5.30
N ASN A 105 -8.29 18.69 -4.88
CA ASN A 105 -8.34 20.16 -4.71
C ASN A 105 -7.80 20.98 -5.92
N ASN A 106 -7.95 20.48 -7.15
CA ASN A 106 -7.33 21.03 -8.38
C ASN A 106 -5.78 21.05 -8.39
N LYS A 107 -5.14 20.25 -7.55
CA LYS A 107 -3.71 19.96 -7.48
C LYS A 107 -3.44 18.54 -7.97
N SER A 108 -2.20 18.30 -8.37
CA SER A 108 -1.74 17.00 -8.87
C SER A 108 -0.32 16.75 -8.41
N GLU A 109 -0.05 15.56 -7.88
CA GLU A 109 1.28 15.08 -7.53
C GLU A 109 1.50 13.67 -8.06
N SER A 110 2.77 13.29 -8.18
CA SER A 110 3.13 11.94 -8.58
C SER A 110 4.27 11.41 -7.73
N VAL A 111 4.18 10.12 -7.43
CA VAL A 111 5.15 9.37 -6.64
C VAL A 111 5.56 8.15 -7.44
N THR A 112 6.86 7.99 -7.66
CA THR A 112 7.43 6.90 -8.45
C THR A 112 8.14 5.89 -7.55
N PHE A 113 7.81 4.62 -7.73
CA PHE A 113 8.51 3.49 -7.13
C PHE A 113 9.33 2.77 -8.18
N GLU A 114 10.66 2.94 -8.10
CA GLU A 114 11.62 2.06 -8.78
C GLU A 114 11.44 0.60 -8.33
#